data_AF-A0A8J2H9D0-F1
#
_entry.id   AF-A0A8J2H9D0-F1
#
_cell.length_a   1.000
_cell.length_b   1.000
_cell.length_c   1.000
_cell.angle_alpha   90.00
_cell.angle_beta   90.00
_cell.angle_gamma   90.00
#
_symmetry.space_group_name_H-M   'P 1'
#
loop_
_entity.id
_entity.type
_entity.pdbx_description
1 polymer ?
#
loop_
_entity_poly.entity_id
_entity_poly.type
_entity_poly.pdbx_seq_one_letter_code
_entity_poly.pdbx_strand_id
1 'polypeptide(L)' 'MLVVFAGGMLCNGLIGEPILAPLKNTPQVIVATVVWYVIFYTPFDIGYKVAKFLPVTELDLQNYSND' A
#
# COMPACT_ATOMS: atom_id res chain seq x y z
N MET A 1 -8.03 3.23 1.83
CA MET A 1 -8.44 3.32 0.41
C MET A 1 -7.86 4.55 -0.28
N LEU A 2 -8.11 5.78 0.18
CA LEU A 2 -7.58 6.99 -0.47
C LEU A 2 -6.06 7.01 -0.61
N VAL A 3 -5.30 6.65 0.43
CA VAL A 3 -3.81 6.58 0.36
C VAL A 3 -3.31 5.56 -0.68
N VAL A 4 -3.99 4.41 -0.82
CA VAL A 4 -3.60 3.34 -1.74
C VAL A 4 -3.78 3.78 -3.20
N PHE A 5 -4.80 4.59 -3.48
CA PHE A 5 -5.12 5.07 -4.81
C PHE A 5 -4.72 6.54 -5.05
N ALA A 6 -4.04 7.18 -4.09
CA ALA A 6 -3.75 8.61 -4.12
C ALA A 6 -2.93 9.01 -5.35
N GLY A 7 -1.92 8.21 -5.72
CA GLY A 7 -1.13 8.46 -6.92
C GLY A 7 -1.95 8.41 -8.21
N GLY A 8 -2.82 7.41 -8.35
CA GLY A 8 -3.72 7.30 -9.50
C GLY A 8 -4.76 8.43 -9.55
N MET A 9 -5.31 8.81 -8.39
CA MET A 9 -6.24 9.94 -8.27
C MET A 9 -5.58 11.27 -8.63
N LEU A 10 -4.34 11.48 -8.18
CA LEU A 10 -3.56 12.69 -8.46
C LEU A 10 -3.20 12.80 -9.94
N CYS A 11 -2.67 11.73 -10.55
CA CYS A 11 -2.35 11.71 -11.98
C CYS A 11 -3.59 11.92 -12.85
N ASN A 12 -4.71 11.27 -12.52
CA ASN A 12 -5.95 11.44 -13.27
C ASN A 12 -6.52 12.85 -13.12
N GLY A 13 -6.42 13.46 -11.93
CA GLY A 13 -6.77 14.86 -11.71
C GLY A 13 -5.92 15.83 -12.54
N LEU A 14 -4.62 15.57 -12.70
CA LEU A 14 -3.70 16.40 -13.49
C LEU A 14 -3.95 16.32 -15.00
N ILE A 15 -4.44 15.17 -15.49
CA ILE A 15 -4.71 14.93 -16.92
C ILE A 15 -6.17 15.30 -17.28
N GLY A 16 -6.99 15.67 -16.30
CA GLY A 16 -8.40 15.99 -16.49
C GLY A 16 -9.29 14.74 -16.68
N GLU A 17 -8.77 13.57 -16.33
CA GLU A 17 -9.52 12.32 -16.28
C GLU A 17 -10.33 12.22 -14.97
N PRO A 18 -11.40 11.41 -14.93
CA PRO A 18 -12.18 11.22 -13.71
C PRO A 18 -11.31 10.68 -12.58
N ILE A 19 -11.23 11.45 -11.48
CA ILE A 19 -10.43 11.14 -10.27
C ILE A 19 -10.81 9.77 -9.67
N LEU A 20 -12.05 9.33 -9.87
CA LEU A 20 -12.56 8.03 -9.41
C LEU A 20 -12.22 6.85 -10.34
N ALA A 21 -11.58 7.09 -11.49
CA ALA A 21 -11.20 6.01 -12.41
C ALA A 21 -10.35 4.89 -11.76
N PRO A 22 -9.45 5.13 -10.79
CA PRO A 22 -8.72 4.07 -10.11
C PRO A 22 -9.63 3.12 -9.30
N LEU A 23 -10.79 3.59 -8.82
CA LEU A 23 -11.76 2.74 -8.11
C LEU A 23 -12.54 1.80 -9.05
N LYS A 24 -12.56 2.08 -10.36
CA LYS A 24 -13.22 1.23 -11.34
C LYS A 24 -12.51 -0.12 -11.50
N ASN A 25 -11.24 -0.22 -11.10
CA ASN A 25 -10.47 -1.45 -11.15
C ASN A 25 -10.83 -2.38 -9.98
N THR A 26 -11.89 -3.17 -10.17
CA THR A 26 -12.37 -4.18 -9.21
C THR A 26 -11.26 -5.06 -8.60
N PRO A 27 -10.32 -5.64 -9.37
CA PRO A 27 -9.27 -6.48 -8.77
C PRO A 27 -8.35 -5.69 -7.82
N GLN A 28 -7.99 -4.45 -8.16
CA GLN A 28 -7.14 -3.62 -7.30
C GLN A 28 -7.86 -3.21 -6.01
N VAL A 29 -9.15 -2.88 -6.10
CA VAL A 29 -9.98 -2.54 -4.94
C VAL A 29 -10.16 -3.74 -4.01
N ILE A 30 -10.34 -4.95 -4.56
CA ILE A 30 -10.43 -6.19 -3.76
C ILE A 30 -9.12 -6.44 -3.02
N VAL A 31 -7.97 -6.37 -3.69
CA VAL A 31 -6.67 -6.58 -3.03
C VAL A 31 -6.44 -5.53 -1.94
N ALA A 32 -6.72 -4.25 -2.23
CA ALA A 32 -6.56 -3.18 -1.25
C ALA A 32 -7.46 -3.37 -0.01
N THR A 33 -8.71 -3.79 -0.20
CA THR A 33 -9.66 -4.04 0.91
C THR A 33 -9.29 -5.28 1.71
N VAL A 34 -8.81 -6.36 1.06
CA VAL A 34 -8.28 -7.54 1.76
C VAL A 34 -7.06 -7.19 2.60
N VAL A 35 -6.10 -6.46 2.03
CA VAL A 35 -4.91 -6.00 2.78
C VAL A 35 -5.30 -5.11 3.96
N TRP A 36 -6.22 -4.18 3.75
CA TRP A 36 -6.75 -3.34 4.82
C TRP A 36 -7.43 -4.17 5.92
N TYR A 37 -8.27 -5.12 5.54
CA TYR A 37 -8.93 -6.00 6.50
C TYR A 37 -7.92 -6.85 7.30
N VAL A 38 -6.91 -7.41 6.63
CA VAL A 38 -5.85 -8.19 7.28
C VAL A 38 -5.00 -7.32 8.22
N ILE A 39 -4.69 -6.09 7.87
CA ILE A 39 -3.90 -5.23 8.76
C ILE A 39 -4.69 -4.83 10.01
N PHE A 40 -5.98 -4.49 9.87
CA PHE A 40 -6.77 -3.92 10.96
C PHE A 40 -7.55 -4.94 11.80
N TYR A 41 -7.94 -6.09 11.23
CA TYR A 41 -8.85 -7.03 11.88
C TYR A 41 -8.25 -8.41 12.15
N THR A 42 -7.00 -8.69 11.78
CA THR A 42 -6.37 -9.97 12.13
C THR A 42 -6.07 -10.02 13.62
N PRO A 43 -6.63 -10.98 14.38
CA PRO A 43 -6.31 -11.13 15.80
C PRO A 43 -4.83 -11.53 15.93
N PHE A 44 -4.11 -10.95 16.91
CA PHE A 44 -2.67 -11.12 17.19
C PHE A 44 -1.65 -10.27 16.41
N ASP A 45 -2.06 -9.28 15.60
CA ASP A 45 -1.10 -8.34 14.96
C ASP A 45 -0.11 -9.08 14.01
N ILE A 46 -0.41 -10.32 13.63
CA ILE A 46 0.48 -11.20 12.85
C ILE A 46 0.73 -10.62 11.46
N GLY A 47 -0.29 -10.01 10.84
CA GLY A 47 -0.14 -9.35 9.53
C GLY A 47 0.88 -8.20 9.58
N TYR A 48 0.85 -7.39 10.64
CA TYR A 48 1.80 -6.29 10.82
C TYR A 48 3.19 -6.79 11.23
N LYS A 49 3.26 -7.79 12.11
CA LYS A 49 4.53 -8.45 12.45
C LYS A 49 5.18 -9.10 11.24
N VAL A 50 4.44 -9.80 10.38
CA VAL A 50 4.97 -10.41 9.13
C VAL A 50 5.37 -9.35 8.12
N ALA A 51 4.56 -8.29 7.93
CA ALA A 51 4.94 -7.16 7.08
C ALA A 51 6.22 -6.47 7.57
N LYS A 52 6.43 -6.41 8.89
CA LYS A 52 7.64 -5.85 9.51
C LYS A 52 8.80 -6.85 9.60
N PHE A 53 8.53 -8.15 9.52
CA PHE A 53 9.53 -9.22 9.55
C PHE A 53 10.19 -9.46 8.20
N LEU A 54 9.70 -8.84 7.12
CA LEU A 54 10.41 -8.76 5.85
C LEU A 54 11.51 -7.69 6.00
N PRO A 55 12.79 -8.05 6.20
CA PRO A 55 13.85 -7.11 6.56
C PRO A 55 14.39 -6.42 5.31
N VAL A 56 13.53 -5.87 4.46
CA VAL A 56 13.96 -5.18 3.24
C VAL A 56 14.37 -3.74 3.55
N THR A 57 13.79 -3.13 4.59
CA THR A 57 14.11 -1.73 4.97
C THR A 57 15.40 -1.59 5.77
N GLU A 58 15.76 -2.58 6.60
CA GLU A 58 16.94 -2.47 7.47
C GLU A 58 18.25 -2.85 6.76
N LEU A 59 18.20 -3.73 5.75
CA LEU A 59 19.40 -4.20 5.04
C LEU A 59 20.02 -3.13 4.13
N ASP A 60 19.24 -2.18 3.60
CA ASP A 60 19.77 -1.08 2.79
C ASP A 60 20.44 0.01 3.65
N LEU A 61 19.89 0.30 4.85
CA LEU A 61 20.47 1.31 5.75
C LEU A 61 21.76 0.83 6.44
N GLN A 62 21.92 -0.47 6.65
CA GLN A 62 23.21 -1.00 7.12
C GLN A 62 24.28 -1.00 6.01
N ASN A 63 23.93 -1.17 4.74
CA ASN A 63 24.91 -1.06 3.66
C ASN A 63 25.31 0.40 3.38
N TYR A 64 24.40 1.37 3.52
CA TYR A 64 24.72 2.80 3.33
C TYR A 64 25.52 3.43 4.49
N SER A 65 25.45 2.87 5.70
CA SER A 65 26.23 3.38 6.84
C SER A 65 27.67 2.84 6.92
N ASN A 66 28.03 1.86 6.07
CA ASN A 66 29.37 1.26 6.05
C ASN A 66 30.26 1.75 4.90
N ASP A 67 29.80 2.75 4.12
CA ASP A 67 30.59 3.48 3.11
C ASP A 67 30.81 4.94 3.52
#